data_AF-A0A963ZAI7-F1
#
_entry.id   AF-A0A963ZAI7-F1
#
_cell.length_a   1.000
_cell.length_b   1.000
_cell.length_c   1.000
_cell.angle_alpha   90.00
_cell.angle_beta   90.00
_cell.angle_gamma   90.00
#
_symmetry.space_group_name_H-M   'P 1'
#
loop_
_entity.id
_entity.type
_entity.pdbx_description
1 polymer ?
#
loop_
_entity_poly.entity_id
_entity_poly.type
_entity_poly.pdbx_seq_one_letter_code
_entity_poly.pdbx_strand_id
1 'polypeptide(L)'
;MKKLLVLGLISFLFIHGSCENKNNKSVESSNQEIIENTSSHTKETIFDLLKTEYPDLNENDVCIVEVKEFGNLFVMGFFASDRGCGLERMYFDGNELPGDHSKAAEIMLKNDFVTNSEKLTETYHIKVINTFKTVIWSINEDFDQSKFFEPKTFIEDEKVVSEMWIQRPSGMNKERSYYLSKLSFDMQGNFISLEKTNQFSVSF
;
A
#
# COMPACT_ATOMS: atom_id res chain seq x y z
N MET A 1 -11.34 -48.98 -28.56
CA MET A 1 -11.08 -50.08 -27.61
C MET A 1 -11.43 -49.60 -26.22
N LYS A 2 -12.33 -50.30 -25.51
CA LYS A 2 -12.81 -50.00 -24.14
C LYS A 2 -11.87 -50.63 -23.11
N LYS A 3 -11.45 -49.90 -22.08
CA LYS A 3 -10.94 -50.42 -20.79
C LYS A 3 -11.36 -49.44 -19.69
N LEU A 4 -12.44 -49.71 -18.95
CA LEU A 4 -12.56 -50.47 -17.69
C LEU A 4 -11.98 -49.75 -16.45
N LEU A 5 -12.92 -49.20 -15.69
CA LEU A 5 -12.98 -48.88 -14.26
C LEU A 5 -12.06 -49.71 -13.32
N VAL A 6 -11.47 -49.04 -12.32
CA VAL A 6 -11.29 -49.59 -10.96
C VAL A 6 -11.52 -48.47 -9.93
N LEU A 7 -12.60 -48.58 -9.16
CA LEU A 7 -12.86 -47.82 -7.93
C LEU A 7 -12.24 -48.59 -6.75
N GLY A 8 -11.47 -47.90 -5.92
CA GLY A 8 -10.98 -48.43 -4.64
C GLY A 8 -11.62 -47.69 -3.47
N LEU A 9 -12.66 -48.29 -2.89
CA LEU A 9 -13.19 -47.96 -1.57
C LEU A 9 -12.29 -48.57 -0.50
N ILE A 10 -11.77 -47.76 0.44
CA ILE A 10 -11.27 -48.28 1.72
C ILE A 10 -11.94 -47.48 2.83
N SER A 11 -12.91 -48.13 3.46
CA SER A 11 -13.52 -47.75 4.72
C SER A 11 -12.76 -48.47 5.84
N PHE A 12 -12.23 -47.73 6.81
CA PHE A 12 -11.88 -48.29 8.11
C PHE A 12 -12.66 -47.54 9.17
N LEU A 13 -13.56 -48.28 9.82
CA LEU A 13 -14.28 -47.93 11.03
C LEU A 13 -13.73 -48.79 12.16
N PHE A 14 -13.94 -48.31 13.40
CA PHE A 14 -13.89 -49.01 14.70
C PHE A 14 -12.50 -49.11 15.38
N ILE A 15 -12.29 -48.89 16.70
CA ILE A 15 -13.12 -48.68 17.90
C ILE A 15 -12.30 -47.95 19.00
N HIS A 16 -13.01 -47.12 19.77
CA HIS A 16 -12.86 -46.71 21.17
C HIS A 16 -11.60 -47.11 21.98
N GLY A 17 -11.04 -46.10 22.64
CA GLY A 17 -10.36 -46.22 23.93
C GLY A 17 -10.59 -44.95 24.76
N SER A 18 -11.54 -45.02 25.70
CA SER A 18 -11.75 -44.02 26.75
C SER A 18 -10.68 -44.19 27.82
N CYS A 19 -9.98 -43.11 28.17
CA CYS A 19 -9.35 -42.95 29.48
C CYS A 19 -9.45 -41.48 29.88
N GLU A 20 -10.29 -41.22 30.88
CA GLU A 20 -10.26 -40.01 31.70
C GLU A 20 -8.88 -39.90 32.36
N ASN A 21 -8.26 -38.70 32.32
CA ASN A 21 -7.59 -38.22 33.51
C ASN A 21 -7.61 -36.70 33.59
N LYS A 22 -7.99 -36.23 34.77
CA LYS A 22 -8.09 -34.84 35.18
C LYS A 22 -6.72 -34.18 35.14
N ASN A 23 -6.63 -33.05 34.47
CA ASN A 23 -5.80 -31.95 34.94
C ASN A 23 -6.40 -30.62 34.47
N ASN A 24 -7.25 -30.07 35.34
CA ASN A 24 -7.54 -28.65 35.37
C ASN A 24 -6.23 -27.90 35.58
N LYS A 25 -5.64 -27.43 34.50
CA LYS A 25 -4.94 -26.15 34.50
C LYS A 25 -5.79 -25.23 33.64
N SER A 26 -6.55 -24.37 34.32
CA SER A 26 -7.04 -23.13 33.76
C SER A 26 -5.83 -22.39 33.19
N VAL A 27 -5.61 -22.53 31.90
CA VAL A 27 -4.93 -21.51 31.14
C VAL A 27 -5.91 -20.35 31.19
N GLU A 28 -5.57 -19.34 31.99
CA GLU A 28 -6.06 -17.98 31.78
C GLU A 28 -5.70 -17.62 30.34
N SER A 29 -6.60 -18.00 29.43
CA SER A 29 -6.86 -17.29 28.20
C SER A 29 -7.35 -15.94 28.68
N SER A 30 -6.40 -15.05 28.96
CA SER A 30 -6.67 -13.62 29.01
C SER A 30 -7.33 -13.31 27.67
N ASN A 31 -8.65 -13.18 27.69
CA ASN A 31 -9.37 -12.34 26.77
C ASN A 31 -8.61 -11.01 26.78
N GLN A 32 -7.69 -10.82 25.83
CA GLN A 32 -7.40 -9.49 25.36
C GLN A 32 -8.74 -9.04 24.81
N GLU A 33 -9.48 -8.31 25.65
CA GLU A 33 -10.44 -7.33 25.21
C GLU A 33 -9.82 -6.69 23.98
N ILE A 34 -10.43 -6.97 22.83
CA ILE A 34 -10.40 -6.03 21.72
C ILE A 34 -11.04 -4.80 22.34
N ILE A 35 -10.19 -3.93 22.87
CA ILE A 35 -10.58 -2.60 23.28
C ILE A 35 -11.07 -1.99 21.96
N GLU A 36 -12.39 -1.99 21.77
CA GLU A 36 -13.10 -1.08 20.88
C GLU A 36 -12.87 0.34 21.42
N ASN A 37 -11.61 0.77 21.43
CA ASN A 37 -11.29 2.17 21.47
C ASN A 37 -11.54 2.61 20.04
N THR A 38 -12.72 3.20 19.83
CA THR A 38 -12.93 4.26 18.84
C THR A 38 -12.02 5.46 19.17
N SER A 39 -10.72 5.19 19.25
CA SER A 39 -9.68 6.19 19.19
C SER A 39 -9.72 6.67 17.75
N SER A 40 -10.30 7.85 17.54
CA SER A 40 -10.06 8.64 16.34
C SER A 40 -8.55 8.67 16.12
N HIS A 41 -8.04 7.86 15.20
CA HIS A 41 -6.62 7.80 14.92
C HIS A 41 -6.24 9.10 14.23
N THR A 42 -5.49 9.95 14.92
CA THR A 42 -5.04 11.23 14.39
C THR A 42 -3.58 11.13 13.95
N LYS A 43 -3.12 12.16 13.23
CA LYS A 43 -1.70 12.32 12.88
C LYS A 43 -0.81 12.25 14.13
N GLU A 44 -1.25 12.84 15.24
CA GLU A 44 -0.54 12.87 16.51
C GLU A 44 -0.38 11.45 17.08
N THR A 45 -1.43 10.63 17.03
CA THR A 45 -1.35 9.23 17.51
C THR A 45 -0.32 8.42 16.73
N ILE A 46 -0.26 8.59 15.39
CA ILE A 46 0.73 7.90 14.55
C ILE A 46 2.14 8.40 14.88
N PHE A 47 2.31 9.71 15.07
CA PHE A 47 3.59 10.28 15.46
C PHE A 47 4.07 9.76 16.83
N ASP A 48 3.18 9.69 17.82
CA ASP A 48 3.50 9.14 19.14
C ASP A 48 3.91 7.67 19.07
N LEU A 49 3.24 6.87 18.24
CA LEU A 49 3.65 5.48 17.97
C LEU A 49 5.07 5.42 17.41
N LEU A 50 5.41 6.27 16.43
CA LEU A 50 6.76 6.31 15.86
C LEU A 50 7.82 6.71 16.89
N LYS A 51 7.50 7.61 17.82
CA LYS A 51 8.43 7.99 18.89
C LYS A 51 8.74 6.85 19.86
N THR A 52 7.89 5.83 19.95
CA THR A 52 8.22 4.62 20.73
C THR A 52 9.36 3.82 20.10
N GLU A 53 9.46 3.84 18.77
CA GLU A 53 10.54 3.19 18.01
C GLU A 53 11.77 4.10 17.83
N TYR A 54 11.53 5.40 17.69
CA TYR A 54 12.53 6.43 17.45
C TYR A 54 12.40 7.57 18.48
N PRO A 55 12.95 7.43 19.70
CA PRO A 55 12.74 8.39 20.79
C PRO A 55 13.17 9.83 20.47
N ASP A 56 14.18 9.99 19.61
CA ASP A 56 14.75 11.29 19.22
C ASP A 56 14.06 11.92 18.00
N LEU A 57 13.00 11.29 17.46
CA LEU A 57 12.29 11.76 16.27
C LEU A 57 11.59 13.11 16.52
N ASN A 58 11.84 14.09 15.65
CA ASN A 58 11.14 15.36 15.62
C ASN A 58 10.00 15.35 14.59
N GLU A 59 8.98 16.18 14.79
CA GLU A 59 7.89 16.35 13.81
C GLU A 59 8.39 16.83 12.45
N ASN A 60 9.51 17.54 12.40
CA ASN A 60 10.14 17.99 11.16
C ASN A 60 10.90 16.87 10.42
N ASP A 61 11.13 15.73 11.06
CA ASP A 61 11.84 14.58 10.47
C ASP A 61 10.89 13.63 9.73
N VAL A 62 9.59 13.86 9.81
CA VAL A 62 8.57 13.02 9.18
C VAL A 62 7.50 13.83 8.45
N CYS A 63 7.00 13.26 7.37
CA CYS A 63 5.75 13.67 6.75
C CYS A 63 4.68 12.63 7.06
N ILE A 64 3.54 13.06 7.58
CA ILE A 64 2.36 12.21 7.78
C ILE A 64 1.18 12.92 7.11
N VAL A 65 0.53 12.22 6.18
CA VAL A 65 -0.61 12.73 5.40
C VAL A 65 -1.76 11.75 5.49
N GLU A 66 -2.94 12.28 5.81
CA GLU A 66 -4.20 11.55 5.72
C GLU A 66 -4.66 11.48 4.26
N VAL A 67 -4.97 10.28 3.77
CA VAL A 67 -5.48 10.03 2.43
C VAL A 67 -6.99 9.79 2.51
N LYS A 68 -7.75 10.89 2.48
CA LYS A 68 -9.19 10.92 2.74
C LYS A 68 -10.02 10.07 1.78
N GLU A 69 -9.51 9.84 0.57
CA GLU A 69 -10.14 8.94 -0.41
C GLU A 69 -10.24 7.50 0.09
N PHE A 70 -9.45 7.13 1.10
CA PHE A 70 -9.34 5.80 1.67
C PHE A 70 -9.68 5.78 3.18
N GLY A 71 -10.59 6.67 3.62
CA GLY A 71 -11.01 6.77 5.01
C GLY A 71 -9.84 7.15 5.92
N ASN A 72 -9.61 6.36 6.98
CA ASN A 72 -8.54 6.58 7.96
C ASN A 72 -7.18 6.02 7.51
N LEU A 73 -6.86 6.13 6.21
CA LEU A 73 -5.54 5.81 5.71
C LEU A 73 -4.60 6.99 5.95
N PHE A 74 -3.48 6.73 6.59
CA PHE A 74 -2.37 7.65 6.71
C PHE A 74 -1.15 7.09 6.01
N VAL A 75 -0.49 7.93 5.25
CA VAL A 75 0.80 7.62 4.63
C VAL A 75 1.87 8.42 5.33
N MET A 76 3.00 7.76 5.59
CA MET A 76 4.12 8.33 6.30
C MET A 76 5.40 8.20 5.48
N GLY A 77 6.24 9.22 5.62
CA GLY A 77 7.59 9.24 5.09
C GLY A 77 8.59 9.88 6.03
N PHE A 78 9.84 9.43 6.01
CA PHE A 78 10.94 10.16 6.63
C PHE A 78 11.40 11.29 5.71
N PHE A 79 11.61 12.46 6.31
CA PHE A 79 12.16 13.61 5.60
C PHE A 79 13.68 13.46 5.48
N ALA A 80 14.18 13.68 4.27
CA ALA A 80 15.59 13.85 4.03
C ALA A 80 15.80 15.15 3.27
N SER A 81 16.74 15.97 3.76
CA SER A 81 16.95 17.36 3.31
C SER A 81 17.24 17.50 1.82
N ASP A 82 17.75 16.44 1.18
CA ASP A 82 18.14 16.40 -0.22
C ASP A 82 17.11 15.73 -1.15
N ARG A 83 16.01 15.19 -0.62
CA ARG A 83 15.05 14.40 -1.42
C ARG A 83 13.60 14.53 -0.97
N GLY A 84 13.34 15.37 0.03
CA GLY A 84 12.03 15.51 0.66
C GLY A 84 11.60 14.23 1.37
N CYS A 85 10.29 14.01 1.46
CA CYS A 85 9.73 12.80 2.05
C CYS A 85 9.56 11.67 1.02
N GLY A 86 10.01 10.47 1.37
CA GLY A 86 9.72 9.24 0.64
C GLY A 86 8.59 8.47 1.32
N LEU A 87 7.75 7.73 0.58
CA LEU A 87 6.76 6.85 1.21
C LEU A 87 7.49 5.69 1.89
N GLU A 88 7.28 5.52 3.20
CA GLU A 88 7.96 4.51 4.04
C GLU A 88 6.98 3.58 4.74
N ARG A 89 5.94 4.15 5.37
CA ARG A 89 4.92 3.37 6.10
C ARG A 89 3.51 3.84 5.75
N MET A 90 2.55 2.96 5.98
CA MET A 90 1.13 3.25 5.87
C MET A 90 0.43 2.77 7.13
N TYR A 91 -0.57 3.50 7.60
CA TYR A 91 -1.40 3.13 8.74
C TYR A 91 -2.86 3.21 8.32
N PHE A 92 -3.63 2.16 8.59
CA PHE A 92 -5.07 2.14 8.34
C PHE A 92 -5.80 1.81 9.64
N ASP A 93 -6.75 2.67 10.02
CA ASP A 93 -7.41 2.60 11.34
C ASP A 93 -6.38 2.45 12.47
N GLY A 94 -5.31 3.26 12.41
CA GLY A 94 -4.24 3.28 13.41
C GLY A 94 -3.28 2.08 13.42
N ASN A 95 -3.54 1.06 12.60
CA ASN A 95 -2.70 -0.12 12.51
C ASN A 95 -1.70 0.03 11.37
N GLU A 96 -0.43 -0.26 11.64
CA GLU A 96 0.59 -0.27 10.61
C GLU A 96 0.27 -1.36 9.57
N LEU A 97 0.20 -0.94 8.31
CA LEU A 97 0.10 -1.86 7.19
C LEU A 97 1.48 -2.44 6.87
N PRO A 98 1.56 -3.71 6.48
CA PRO A 98 2.79 -4.27 5.95
C PRO A 98 3.28 -3.43 4.77
N GLY A 99 4.59 -3.25 4.63
CA GLY A 99 5.19 -2.48 3.52
C GLY A 99 4.94 -3.05 2.10
N ASP A 100 4.14 -4.11 1.99
CA ASP A 100 3.64 -4.66 0.74
C ASP A 100 2.35 -3.93 0.33
N HIS A 101 2.43 -3.21 -0.79
CA HIS A 101 1.30 -2.49 -1.39
C HIS A 101 0.10 -3.38 -1.69
N SER A 102 0.29 -4.70 -1.84
CA SER A 102 -0.77 -5.66 -2.10
C SER A 102 -1.82 -5.70 -0.99
N LYS A 103 -1.40 -5.66 0.27
CA LYS A 103 -2.32 -5.69 1.40
C LYS A 103 -3.07 -4.37 1.58
N ALA A 104 -2.39 -3.25 1.35
CA ALA A 104 -3.03 -1.94 1.37
C ALA A 104 -4.12 -1.85 0.29
N ALA A 105 -3.82 -2.26 -0.94
CA ALA A 105 -4.77 -2.30 -2.04
C ALA A 105 -5.99 -3.20 -1.74
N GLU A 106 -5.76 -4.40 -1.19
CA GLU A 106 -6.82 -5.32 -0.78
C GLU A 106 -7.77 -4.70 0.26
N ILE A 107 -7.23 -3.99 1.26
CA ILE A 107 -8.03 -3.28 2.26
C ILE A 107 -8.88 -2.19 1.61
N MET A 108 -8.33 -1.45 0.64
CA MET A 108 -9.08 -0.37 -0.02
C MET A 108 -10.26 -0.89 -0.84
N LEU A 109 -10.10 -2.04 -1.49
CA LEU A 109 -11.20 -2.71 -2.19
C LEU A 109 -12.28 -3.20 -1.25
N LYS A 110 -11.90 -3.86 -0.15
CA LYS A 110 -12.86 -4.47 0.79
C LYS A 110 -13.76 -3.45 1.48
N ASN A 111 -13.29 -2.20 1.59
CA ASN A 111 -14.05 -1.12 2.20
C ASN A 111 -14.87 -0.30 1.18
N ASP A 112 -14.93 -0.73 -0.08
CA ASP A 112 -15.69 -0.08 -1.16
C ASP A 112 -15.38 1.41 -1.34
N PHE A 113 -14.18 1.86 -0.93
CA PHE A 113 -13.75 3.25 -1.07
C PHE A 113 -13.66 3.67 -2.55
N VAL A 114 -13.42 2.70 -3.43
CA VAL A 114 -13.36 2.93 -4.87
C VAL A 114 -14.11 1.82 -5.61
N THR A 115 -15.01 2.23 -6.51
CA THR A 115 -16.02 1.35 -7.11
C THR A 115 -15.53 0.56 -8.32
N ASN A 116 -14.34 0.83 -8.85
CA ASN A 116 -13.73 0.06 -9.92
C ASN A 116 -12.19 0.09 -9.86
N SER A 117 -11.56 -0.89 -10.51
CA SER A 117 -10.11 -1.09 -10.50
C SER A 117 -9.35 0.07 -11.17
N GLU A 118 -9.86 0.66 -12.27
CA GLU A 118 -9.26 1.84 -12.91
C GLU A 118 -9.12 3.02 -11.96
N LYS A 119 -10.20 3.37 -11.28
CA LYS A 119 -10.20 4.48 -10.34
C LYS A 119 -9.35 4.15 -9.10
N LEU A 120 -9.35 2.90 -8.66
CA LEU A 120 -8.51 2.46 -7.54
C LEU A 120 -7.04 2.64 -7.90
N THR A 121 -6.60 2.11 -9.04
CA THR A 121 -5.20 2.19 -9.47
C THR A 121 -4.78 3.64 -9.65
N GLU A 122 -5.59 4.47 -10.31
CA GLU A 122 -5.31 5.91 -10.44
C GLU A 122 -5.17 6.60 -9.06
N THR A 123 -6.17 6.43 -8.19
CA THR A 123 -6.22 7.10 -6.89
C THR A 123 -5.08 6.65 -6.00
N TYR A 124 -4.80 5.34 -5.96
CA TYR A 124 -3.69 4.78 -5.21
C TYR A 124 -2.34 5.28 -5.73
N HIS A 125 -2.17 5.36 -7.06
CA HIS A 125 -0.93 5.84 -7.67
C HIS A 125 -0.64 7.31 -7.33
N ILE A 126 -1.67 8.16 -7.34
CA ILE A 126 -1.54 9.59 -7.05
C ILE A 126 -1.41 9.82 -5.54
N LYS A 127 -2.36 9.28 -4.77
CA LYS A 127 -2.62 9.67 -3.39
C LYS A 127 -1.89 8.84 -2.35
N VAL A 128 -1.36 7.67 -2.73
CA VAL A 128 -0.57 6.80 -1.85
C VAL A 128 0.88 6.71 -2.32
N ILE A 129 1.12 6.22 -3.54
CA ILE A 129 2.50 6.02 -4.03
C ILE A 129 3.26 7.33 -4.20
N ASN A 130 2.57 8.37 -4.67
CA ASN A 130 3.17 9.66 -5.02
C ASN A 130 2.71 10.81 -4.12
N THR A 131 2.18 10.54 -2.92
CA THR A 131 1.68 11.57 -1.99
C THR A 131 2.68 12.68 -1.71
N PHE A 132 3.96 12.33 -1.55
CA PHE A 132 5.04 13.25 -1.23
C PHE A 132 5.81 13.75 -2.46
N LYS A 133 5.29 13.51 -3.66
CA LYS A 133 5.93 13.87 -4.92
C LYS A 133 4.96 14.67 -5.79
N THR A 134 5.48 15.29 -6.84
CA THR A 134 4.65 16.09 -7.73
C THR A 134 4.31 15.28 -8.97
N VAL A 135 3.02 15.03 -9.19
CA VAL A 135 2.50 14.48 -10.45
C VAL A 135 2.46 15.61 -11.49
N ILE A 136 3.02 15.36 -12.67
CA ILE A 136 3.04 16.33 -13.77
C ILE A 136 1.80 16.14 -14.63
N TRP A 137 0.84 17.05 -14.47
CA TRP A 137 -0.46 17.01 -15.16
C TRP A 137 -0.45 17.64 -16.55
N SER A 138 0.50 18.54 -16.79
CA SER A 138 0.61 19.28 -18.05
C SER A 138 2.07 19.44 -18.44
N ILE A 139 2.32 19.50 -19.75
CA ILE A 139 3.66 19.71 -20.27
C ILE A 139 4.27 21.04 -19.79
N ASN A 140 5.57 21.04 -19.56
CA ASN A 140 6.35 22.23 -19.25
C ASN A 140 7.65 22.26 -20.10
N GLU A 141 8.46 23.30 -19.90
CA GLU A 141 9.72 23.54 -20.62
C GLU A 141 10.80 22.45 -20.44
N ASP A 142 10.69 21.61 -19.41
CA ASP A 142 11.66 20.54 -19.13
C ASP A 142 11.43 19.30 -20.01
N PHE A 143 10.27 19.18 -20.65
CA PHE A 143 9.89 18.01 -21.43
C PHE A 143 10.04 18.22 -22.93
N ASP A 144 10.55 17.19 -23.61
CA ASP A 144 10.39 17.04 -25.06
C ASP A 144 8.90 16.79 -25.37
N GLN A 145 8.29 17.68 -26.16
CA GLN A 145 6.86 17.62 -26.51
C GLN A 145 6.45 16.27 -27.11
N SER A 146 7.36 15.60 -27.82
CA SER A 146 7.07 14.31 -28.45
C SER A 146 7.02 13.14 -27.45
N LYS A 147 7.54 13.32 -26.23
CA LYS A 147 7.67 12.28 -25.21
C LYS A 147 6.72 12.44 -24.04
N PHE A 148 6.17 13.64 -23.84
CA PHE A 148 5.25 13.91 -22.75
C PHE A 148 3.84 13.37 -23.05
N PHE A 149 3.19 12.89 -21.99
CA PHE A 149 1.76 12.59 -21.98
C PHE A 149 1.21 12.92 -20.59
N GLU A 150 -0.06 13.33 -20.53
CA GLU A 150 -0.76 13.57 -19.27
C GLU A 150 -1.01 12.25 -18.52
N PRO A 151 -1.15 12.27 -17.18
CA PRO A 151 -1.47 11.07 -16.41
C PRO A 151 -2.66 10.32 -17.00
N LYS A 152 -2.51 9.01 -17.17
CA LYS A 152 -3.53 8.17 -17.78
C LYS A 152 -3.64 6.83 -17.05
N THR A 153 -4.84 6.28 -17.07
CA THR A 153 -5.11 4.93 -16.61
C THR A 153 -5.84 4.18 -17.71
N PHE A 154 -5.43 2.95 -17.99
CA PHE A 154 -5.97 2.12 -19.08
C PHE A 154 -5.84 0.63 -18.77
N ILE A 155 -6.56 -0.19 -19.51
CA ILE A 155 -6.50 -1.66 -19.41
C ILE A 155 -5.52 -2.21 -20.45
N GLU A 156 -4.58 -3.04 -20.01
CA GLU A 156 -3.58 -3.72 -20.85
C GLU A 156 -3.37 -5.14 -20.29
N ASP A 157 -3.48 -6.17 -21.14
CA ASP A 157 -3.24 -7.57 -20.77
C ASP A 157 -3.94 -8.04 -19.47
N GLU A 158 -5.25 -7.76 -19.35
CA GLU A 158 -6.07 -8.07 -18.16
C GLU A 158 -5.57 -7.40 -16.86
N LYS A 159 -4.91 -6.24 -17.00
CA LYS A 159 -4.45 -5.42 -15.88
C LYS A 159 -4.90 -3.99 -16.08
N VAL A 160 -5.15 -3.32 -14.97
CA VAL A 160 -5.30 -1.88 -14.93
C VAL A 160 -3.93 -1.26 -14.71
N VAL A 161 -3.55 -0.35 -15.60
CA VAL A 161 -2.26 0.32 -15.61
C VAL A 161 -2.48 1.81 -15.45
N SER A 162 -1.86 2.43 -14.45
CA SER A 162 -1.77 3.88 -14.31
C SER A 162 -0.35 4.35 -14.59
N GLU A 163 -0.19 5.27 -15.54
CA GLU A 163 1.09 5.84 -15.96
C GLU A 163 1.09 7.36 -15.77
N MET A 164 2.14 7.89 -15.14
CA MET A 164 2.28 9.33 -14.92
C MET A 164 3.73 9.76 -14.73
N TRP A 165 4.03 10.96 -15.21
CA TRP A 165 5.31 11.62 -14.96
C TRP A 165 5.36 12.18 -13.55
N ILE A 166 6.44 11.88 -12.82
CA ILE A 166 6.64 12.30 -11.45
C ILE A 166 7.90 13.15 -11.36
N GLN A 167 7.79 14.33 -10.79
CA GLN A 167 8.92 15.11 -10.33
C GLN A 167 9.27 14.74 -8.89
N ARG A 168 10.53 14.40 -8.65
CA ARG A 168 11.06 14.19 -7.31
C ARG A 168 11.11 15.53 -6.56
N PRO A 169 10.93 15.53 -5.22
CA PRO A 169 11.14 16.73 -4.43
C PRO A 169 12.53 17.31 -4.69
N SER A 170 12.61 18.64 -4.77
CA SER A 170 13.89 19.33 -4.96
C SER A 170 14.80 19.07 -3.78
N GLY A 171 16.05 18.73 -4.08
CA GLY A 171 17.09 18.48 -3.10
C GLY A 171 18.02 19.67 -2.89
N MET A 172 19.19 19.37 -2.35
CA MET A 172 20.28 20.34 -2.24
C MET A 172 20.86 20.73 -3.62
N ASN A 173 20.78 19.83 -4.60
CA ASN A 173 21.20 20.11 -5.96
C ASN A 173 20.18 21.01 -6.66
N LYS A 174 20.67 21.99 -7.42
CA LYS A 174 19.84 22.84 -8.30
C LYS A 174 19.44 22.07 -9.56
N GLU A 175 18.61 21.06 -9.39
CA GLU A 175 18.09 20.23 -10.47
C GLU A 175 16.64 19.82 -10.22
N ARG A 176 15.87 19.69 -11.30
CA ARG A 176 14.55 19.07 -11.30
C ARG A 176 14.72 17.66 -11.87
N SER A 177 14.49 16.64 -11.05
CA SER A 177 14.59 15.24 -11.44
C SER A 177 13.20 14.66 -11.70
N TYR A 178 13.06 13.96 -12.82
CA TYR A 178 11.81 13.36 -13.29
C TYR A 178 11.97 11.86 -13.52
N TYR A 179 10.87 11.12 -13.40
CA TYR A 179 10.76 9.74 -13.84
C TYR A 179 9.35 9.41 -14.28
N LEU A 180 9.21 8.43 -15.16
CA LEU A 180 7.92 7.84 -15.49
C LEU A 180 7.58 6.76 -14.46
N SER A 181 6.45 6.90 -13.78
CA SER A 181 5.93 5.92 -12.83
C SER A 181 4.83 5.11 -13.52
N LYS A 182 4.92 3.77 -13.46
CA LYS A 182 3.90 2.83 -13.95
C LYS A 182 3.45 1.95 -12.79
N LEU A 183 2.19 2.05 -12.41
CA LEU A 183 1.55 1.21 -11.39
C LEU A 183 0.57 0.27 -12.08
N SER A 184 0.60 -1.02 -11.77
CA SER A 184 -0.34 -1.99 -12.32
C SER A 184 -1.03 -2.81 -11.24
N PHE A 185 -2.35 -2.98 -11.40
CA PHE A 185 -3.22 -3.82 -10.58
C PHE A 185 -3.92 -4.84 -11.51
N ASP A 186 -4.32 -5.99 -10.99
CA ASP A 186 -5.19 -6.89 -11.74
C ASP A 186 -6.62 -6.34 -11.84
N MET A 187 -7.49 -7.00 -12.61
CA MET A 187 -8.90 -6.59 -12.73
C MET A 187 -9.68 -6.70 -11.42
N GLN A 188 -9.18 -7.43 -10.43
CA GLN A 188 -9.75 -7.53 -9.08
C GLN A 188 -9.21 -6.45 -8.14
N GLY A 189 -8.23 -5.66 -8.61
CA GLY A 189 -7.57 -4.58 -7.89
C GLY A 189 -6.46 -5.03 -6.93
N ASN A 190 -5.91 -6.23 -7.10
CA ASN A 190 -4.70 -6.63 -6.40
C ASN A 190 -3.49 -5.95 -7.05
N PHE A 191 -2.56 -5.45 -6.23
CA PHE A 191 -1.30 -4.89 -6.72
C PHE A 191 -0.50 -5.94 -7.51
N ILE A 192 0.06 -5.54 -8.66
CA ILE A 192 0.95 -6.37 -9.48
C ILE A 192 2.36 -5.79 -9.48
N SER A 193 2.53 -4.54 -9.90
CA SER A 193 3.84 -3.92 -10.02
C SER A 193 3.83 -2.40 -9.84
N LEU A 194 4.99 -1.89 -9.41
CA LEU A 194 5.35 -0.48 -9.46
C LEU A 194 6.71 -0.34 -10.12
N GLU A 195 6.76 0.33 -11.26
CA GLU A 195 7.96 0.51 -12.07
C GLU A 195 8.31 1.99 -12.21
N LYS A 196 9.61 2.29 -12.25
CA LYS A 196 10.13 3.64 -12.48
C LYS A 196 11.10 3.61 -13.67
N THR A 197 10.73 4.27 -14.75
CA THR A 197 11.49 4.26 -16.02
C THR A 197 11.75 5.68 -16.52
N ASN A 198 12.46 5.82 -17.64
CA ASN A 198 12.68 7.08 -18.36
C ASN A 198 13.12 8.26 -17.47
N GLN A 199 14.10 8.02 -16.60
CA GLN A 199 14.56 9.00 -15.62
C GLN A 199 15.45 10.07 -16.28
N PHE A 200 15.24 11.35 -15.94
CA PHE A 200 16.09 12.45 -16.41
C PHE A 200 16.11 13.61 -15.41
N SER A 201 17.10 14.49 -15.54
CA SER A 201 17.23 15.71 -14.72
C SER A 201 17.50 16.93 -15.57
N VAL A 202 17.01 18.09 -15.15
CA VAL A 202 17.26 19.40 -15.75
C VAL A 202 17.87 20.33 -14.71
N SER A 203 19.04 20.92 -15.00
CA SER A 203 19.68 21.93 -14.15
C SER A 203 19.04 23.31 -14.34
N PHE A 204 18.97 24.11 -13.28
CA PHE A 204 18.44 25.48 -13.33
C PHE A 204 19.15 26.45 -12.38
#